data_AF-A0A0F9SS82-F1
#
_entry.id   AF-A0A0F9SS82-F1
#
_cell.length_a   1.000
_cell.length_b   1.000
_cell.length_c   1.000
_cell.angle_alpha   90.00
_cell.angle_beta   90.00
_cell.angle_gamma   90.00
#
_symmetry.space_group_name_H-M   'P 1'
#
loop_
_entity.id
_entity.type
_entity.pdbx_description
1 polymer ?
#
loop_
_entity_poly.entity_id
_entity_poly.type
_entity_poly.pdbx_seq_one_letter_code
_entity_poly.pdbx_strand_id
1 'polypeptide(L)'
;MDGTEERENSSQGGDSPGEQKGTSETPQTFTKDSEAKAVLDALSTAGRDAKTIKDKTAEAERILTDAKKLSDGTKVEREQWQKDRDEAEREAVRDDHEALKSLTERQRQRNEATKLAKERSELDTEKAKHQESITADKEQIRVFNRTQLAAEIAVSKGVNVDTILNLAKDDSREAMEAVANVLSKTPEKPPLKSDDGTTLGGGASFEQIRDAMIKHPSNDAIMKRYIEAKAERDKNR
;
A
#
# COMPACT_ATOMS: atom_id res chain seq x y z
N MET A 1 -54.94 12.63 -19.40
CA MET A 1 -55.22 11.74 -20.53
C MET A 1 -55.06 12.58 -21.77
N ASP A 2 -54.07 12.21 -22.59
CA ASP A 2 -53.72 12.64 -23.97
C ASP A 2 -52.18 12.40 -24.06
N GLY A 3 -51.61 11.39 -24.72
CA GLY A 3 -52.14 10.43 -25.70
C GLY A 3 -51.66 10.77 -27.11
N THR A 4 -50.48 10.24 -27.51
CA THR A 4 -49.99 9.87 -28.87
C THR A 4 -48.46 9.71 -28.77
N GLU A 5 -47.85 8.53 -28.69
CA GLU A 5 -47.70 7.40 -29.63
C GLU A 5 -46.93 7.71 -30.95
N GLU A 6 -45.76 7.04 -31.02
CA GLU A 6 -45.12 6.34 -32.14
C GLU A 6 -44.66 7.05 -33.42
N ARG A 7 -43.39 6.76 -33.77
CA ARG A 7 -43.04 6.20 -35.10
C ARG A 7 -41.75 5.39 -35.07
N GLU A 8 -41.91 4.08 -35.23
CA GLU A 8 -40.93 3.13 -35.74
C GLU A 8 -40.72 3.26 -37.27
N ASN A 9 -39.61 2.68 -37.75
CA ASN A 9 -39.23 2.16 -39.09
C ASN A 9 -37.86 2.70 -39.56
N SER A 10 -36.94 1.92 -40.14
CA SER A 10 -36.95 0.58 -40.77
C SER A 10 -35.49 0.07 -40.79
N SER A 11 -35.14 -1.13 -40.32
CA SER A 11 -35.19 -2.46 -40.98
C SER A 11 -34.68 -2.54 -42.43
N GLN A 12 -33.51 -3.18 -42.63
CA GLN A 12 -33.17 -4.23 -43.62
C GLN A 12 -31.64 -4.35 -43.69
N GLY A 13 -30.98 -5.50 -43.55
CA GLY A 13 -31.36 -6.87 -43.91
C GLY A 13 -30.37 -7.35 -44.98
N GLY A 14 -29.44 -8.24 -44.61
CA GLY A 14 -28.43 -8.77 -45.52
C GLY A 14 -27.63 -9.89 -44.89
N ASP A 15 -28.26 -11.06 -44.76
CA ASP A 15 -27.66 -12.33 -44.36
C ASP A 15 -26.90 -12.94 -45.55
N SER A 16 -25.64 -13.37 -45.37
CA SER A 16 -25.17 -14.69 -45.84
C SER A 16 -23.69 -14.98 -45.50
N PRO A 17 -23.33 -16.26 -45.33
CA PRO A 17 -22.15 -16.72 -44.61
C PRO A 17 -20.97 -17.02 -45.54
N GLY A 18 -19.76 -16.75 -45.06
CA GLY A 18 -18.52 -17.15 -45.73
C GLY A 18 -17.45 -17.54 -44.70
N GLU A 19 -17.28 -18.84 -44.49
CA GLU A 19 -16.10 -19.42 -43.86
C GLU A 19 -14.84 -19.00 -44.63
N GLN A 20 -13.84 -18.41 -43.96
CA GLN A 20 -12.43 -18.53 -44.35
C GLN A 20 -11.49 -18.34 -43.13
N LYS A 21 -11.22 -19.47 -42.48
CA LYS A 21 -9.88 -19.99 -42.14
C LYS A 21 -8.73 -18.97 -41.97
N GLY A 22 -8.34 -18.77 -40.71
CA GLY A 22 -6.94 -18.74 -40.26
C GLY A 22 -6.19 -17.41 -40.36
N THR A 23 -6.00 -16.75 -39.21
CA THR A 23 -4.76 -16.00 -38.93
C THR A 23 -4.41 -16.17 -37.46
N SER A 24 -3.26 -16.83 -37.27
CA SER A 24 -2.51 -16.94 -36.02
C SER A 24 -2.41 -15.57 -35.33
N GLU A 25 -2.99 -15.44 -34.14
CA GLU A 25 -2.71 -14.33 -33.23
C GLU A 25 -1.24 -14.45 -32.77
N THR A 26 -0.36 -13.73 -33.44
CA THR A 26 0.98 -13.45 -32.89
C THR A 26 0.81 -12.61 -31.62
N PRO A 27 1.48 -12.95 -30.50
CA PRO A 27 1.43 -12.12 -29.31
C PRO A 27 2.01 -10.74 -29.66
N GLN A 28 1.22 -9.67 -29.45
CA GLN A 28 1.70 -8.29 -29.56
C GLN A 28 2.83 -8.09 -28.53
N THR A 29 4.07 -8.18 -28.98
CA THR A 29 5.23 -7.79 -28.18
C THR A 29 5.24 -6.26 -28.13
N PHE A 30 5.00 -5.70 -26.93
CA PHE A 30 5.15 -4.27 -26.68
C PHE A 30 6.56 -3.84 -27.13
N THR A 31 6.61 -2.92 -28.09
CA THR A 31 7.88 -2.29 -28.47
C THR A 31 8.28 -1.33 -27.36
N LYS A 32 9.58 -1.22 -27.04
CA LYS A 32 10.10 -0.33 -25.99
C LYS A 32 9.59 1.12 -26.11
N ASP A 33 9.30 1.58 -27.32
CA ASP A 33 8.72 2.91 -27.57
C ASP A 33 7.26 3.04 -27.12
N SER A 34 6.48 1.95 -27.19
CA SER A 34 5.11 1.90 -26.67
C SER A 34 5.09 1.92 -25.13
N GLU A 35 6.05 1.25 -24.50
CA GLU A 35 6.24 1.28 -23.04
C GLU A 35 6.69 2.67 -22.57
N ALA A 36 7.65 3.27 -23.26
CA ALA A 36 8.13 4.62 -22.93
C ALA A 36 7.03 5.69 -23.07
N LYS A 37 6.18 5.60 -24.10
CA LYS A 37 5.00 6.47 -24.25
C LYS A 37 3.97 6.24 -23.14
N ALA A 38 3.64 4.98 -22.83
CA ALA A 38 2.71 4.67 -21.76
C ALA A 38 3.18 5.19 -20.40
N VAL A 39 4.49 5.10 -20.12
CA VAL A 39 5.10 5.65 -18.90
C VAL A 39 5.02 7.19 -18.88
N LEU A 40 5.32 7.86 -19.99
CA LEU A 40 5.23 9.32 -20.09
C LEU A 40 3.79 9.83 -19.93
N ASP A 41 2.82 9.16 -20.55
CA ASP A 41 1.39 9.49 -20.43
C ASP A 41 0.88 9.24 -19.01
N ALA A 42 1.30 8.13 -18.38
CA ALA A 42 0.98 7.85 -16.98
C ALA A 42 1.58 8.91 -16.02
N LEU A 43 2.83 9.31 -16.23
CA LEU A 43 3.49 10.37 -15.44
C LEU A 43 2.82 11.74 -15.66
N SER A 44 2.43 12.06 -16.89
CA SER A 44 1.70 13.30 -17.20
C SER A 44 0.33 13.33 -16.53
N THR A 45 -0.39 12.21 -16.57
CA THR A 45 -1.70 12.05 -15.93
C THR A 45 -1.57 12.15 -14.41
N ALA A 46 -0.63 11.42 -13.81
CA ALA A 46 -0.33 11.49 -12.38
C ALA A 46 0.06 12.92 -11.94
N GLY A 47 0.82 13.65 -12.76
CA GLY A 47 1.18 15.04 -12.50
C GLY A 47 -0.03 15.99 -12.54
N ARG A 48 -0.97 15.78 -13.47
CA ARG A 48 -2.23 16.54 -13.54
C ARG A 48 -3.15 16.23 -12.37
N ASP A 49 -3.23 14.97 -11.97
CA ASP A 49 -4.03 14.52 -10.84
C ASP A 49 -3.47 15.08 -9.53
N ALA A 50 -2.15 15.03 -9.33
CA ALA A 50 -1.48 15.61 -8.17
C ALA A 50 -1.72 17.13 -8.07
N LYS A 51 -1.66 17.85 -9.20
CA LYS A 51 -1.99 19.28 -9.25
C LYS A 51 -3.46 19.53 -8.91
N THR A 52 -4.37 18.75 -9.48
CA THR A 52 -5.81 18.85 -9.23
C THR A 52 -6.14 18.59 -7.75
N ILE A 53 -5.51 17.59 -7.14
CA ILE A 53 -5.65 17.30 -5.72
C ILE A 53 -5.14 18.48 -4.89
N LYS A 54 -3.96 19.02 -5.21
CA LYS A 54 -3.38 20.17 -4.51
C LYS A 54 -4.26 21.41 -4.58
N ASP A 55 -4.82 21.70 -5.75
CA ASP A 55 -5.70 22.84 -5.97
C ASP A 55 -7.01 22.66 -5.18
N LYS A 56 -7.60 21.45 -5.21
CA LYS A 56 -8.80 21.11 -4.40
C LYS A 56 -8.55 21.19 -2.90
N THR A 57 -7.38 20.75 -2.42
CA THR A 57 -7.03 20.86 -0.99
C THR A 57 -6.86 22.32 -0.58
N ALA A 58 -6.23 23.15 -1.40
CA ALA A 58 -6.07 24.57 -1.12
C ALA A 58 -7.42 25.31 -1.12
N GLU A 59 -8.34 24.94 -2.01
CA GLU A 59 -9.70 25.46 -2.03
C GLU A 59 -10.50 25.04 -0.79
N ALA A 60 -10.43 23.76 -0.40
CA ALA A 60 -11.07 23.25 0.81
C ALA A 60 -10.55 23.94 2.08
N GLU A 61 -9.25 24.19 2.17
CA GLU A 61 -8.65 24.95 3.27
C GLU A 61 -9.17 26.39 3.32
N ARG A 62 -9.26 27.07 2.17
CA ARG A 62 -9.82 28.43 2.11
C ARG A 62 -11.27 28.46 2.58
N ILE A 63 -12.11 27.55 2.07
CA ILE A 63 -13.51 27.43 2.49
C ILE A 63 -13.61 27.20 4.00
N LEU A 64 -12.78 26.32 4.56
CA LEU A 64 -12.72 26.08 6.00
C LEU A 64 -12.31 27.33 6.79
N THR A 65 -11.31 28.09 6.31
CA THR A 65 -10.89 29.32 6.99
C THR A 65 -11.95 30.41 6.94
N ASP A 66 -12.65 30.56 5.83
CA ASP A 66 -13.71 31.56 5.68
C ASP A 66 -14.94 31.17 6.49
N ALA A 67 -15.30 29.89 6.52
CA ALA A 67 -16.36 29.38 7.39
C ALA A 67 -16.04 29.61 8.88
N LYS A 68 -14.79 29.42 9.31
CA LYS A 68 -14.35 29.73 10.69
C LYS A 68 -14.49 31.22 10.99
N LYS A 69 -14.02 32.11 10.11
CA LYS A 69 -14.15 33.56 10.29
C LYS A 69 -15.62 34.00 10.38
N LEU A 70 -16.49 33.43 9.55
CA LEU A 70 -17.92 33.73 9.58
C LEU A 70 -18.56 33.24 10.88
N SER A 71 -18.21 32.03 11.33
CA SER A 71 -18.66 31.48 12.60
C SER A 71 -18.19 32.34 13.79
N ASP A 72 -16.94 32.79 13.78
CA ASP A 72 -16.40 33.64 14.85
C ASP A 72 -17.05 35.02 14.84
N GLY A 73 -17.24 35.62 13.66
CA GLY A 73 -17.94 36.91 13.51
C GLY A 73 -19.38 36.84 14.02
N THR A 74 -20.15 35.83 13.59
CA THR A 74 -21.54 35.64 14.04
C THR A 74 -21.64 35.35 15.54
N LYS A 75 -20.64 34.70 16.13
CA LYS A 75 -20.57 34.51 17.59
C LYS A 75 -20.37 35.82 18.32
N VAL A 76 -19.43 36.66 17.88
CA VAL A 76 -19.18 37.99 18.48
C VAL A 76 -20.41 38.87 18.36
N GLU A 77 -21.07 38.90 17.20
CA GLU A 77 -22.32 39.66 17.01
C GLU A 77 -23.43 39.18 17.94
N ARG A 78 -23.61 37.86 18.08
CA ARG A 78 -24.61 37.28 18.98
C ARG A 78 -24.33 37.62 20.45
N GLU A 79 -23.06 37.57 20.86
CA GLU A 79 -22.65 37.94 22.22
C GLU A 79 -22.88 39.42 22.50
N GLN A 80 -22.59 40.29 21.54
CA GLN A 80 -22.85 41.72 21.66
C GLN A 80 -24.36 42.00 21.74
N TRP A 81 -25.16 41.41 20.87
CA TRP A 81 -26.61 41.55 20.89
C TRP A 81 -27.23 41.07 22.22
N GLN A 82 -26.70 39.98 22.80
CA GLN A 82 -27.12 39.53 24.12
C GLN A 82 -26.79 40.54 25.22
N LYS A 83 -25.59 41.12 25.20
CA LYS A 83 -25.19 42.14 26.18
C LYS A 83 -26.06 43.38 26.09
N ASP A 84 -26.26 43.90 24.88
CA ASP A 84 -27.08 45.09 24.65
C ASP A 84 -28.52 44.87 25.12
N ARG A 85 -29.06 43.66 24.87
CA ARG A 85 -30.38 43.26 25.38
C ARG A 85 -30.41 43.16 26.91
N ASP A 86 -29.43 42.51 27.51
CA ASP A 86 -29.36 42.32 28.97
C ASP A 86 -29.18 43.67 29.71
N GLU A 87 -28.50 44.63 29.08
CA GLU A 87 -28.36 46.01 29.58
C GLU A 87 -29.66 46.80 29.43
N ALA A 88 -30.34 46.71 28.28
CA ALA A 88 -31.65 47.32 28.07
C ALA A 88 -32.71 46.77 29.04
N GLU A 89 -32.74 45.46 29.28
CA GLU A 89 -33.65 44.84 30.25
C GLU A 89 -33.34 45.31 31.68
N ARG A 90 -32.06 45.54 32.03
CA ARG A 90 -31.65 46.06 33.34
C ARG A 90 -32.07 47.51 33.54
N GLU A 91 -31.86 48.37 32.53
CA GLU A 91 -32.23 49.79 32.62
C GLU A 91 -33.76 49.95 32.72
N ALA A 92 -34.54 49.10 32.03
CA ALA A 92 -36.00 49.12 32.08
C ALA A 92 -36.59 48.81 33.47
N VAL A 93 -35.88 48.04 34.31
CA VAL A 93 -36.31 47.66 35.67
C VAL A 93 -35.47 48.31 36.76
N ARG A 94 -34.71 49.36 36.42
CA ARG A 94 -33.74 50.01 37.31
C ARG A 94 -34.32 50.46 38.64
N ASP A 95 -35.54 51.00 38.61
CA ASP A 95 -36.21 51.56 39.78
C ASP A 95 -37.07 50.54 40.54
N ASP A 96 -37.24 49.33 40.00
CA ASP A 96 -37.97 48.23 40.65
C ASP A 96 -37.00 47.16 41.18
N HIS A 97 -36.79 47.19 42.49
CA HIS A 97 -35.88 46.30 43.18
C HIS A 97 -36.30 44.82 43.16
N GLU A 98 -37.59 44.51 43.13
CA GLU A 98 -38.05 43.11 43.04
C GLU A 98 -37.84 42.55 41.63
N ALA A 99 -38.18 43.35 40.61
CA ALA A 99 -37.94 42.99 39.22
C ALA A 99 -36.43 42.84 38.91
N LEU A 100 -35.58 43.73 39.45
CA LEU A 100 -34.14 43.67 39.27
C LEU A 100 -33.51 42.41 39.90
N LYS A 101 -34.00 41.97 41.06
CA LYS A 101 -33.59 40.70 41.68
C LYS A 101 -33.96 39.50 40.82
N SER A 102 -35.20 39.44 40.33
CA SER A 102 -35.67 38.37 39.44
C SER A 102 -34.85 38.30 38.15
N LEU A 103 -34.57 39.45 37.54
CA LEU A 103 -33.76 39.56 36.33
C LEU A 103 -32.32 39.07 36.56
N THR A 104 -31.70 39.48 37.68
CA THR A 104 -30.34 39.06 38.04
C THR A 104 -30.26 37.54 38.23
N GLU A 105 -31.22 36.95 38.91
CA GLU A 105 -31.27 35.50 39.11
C GLU A 105 -31.46 34.75 37.78
N ARG A 106 -32.32 35.26 36.89
CA ARG A 106 -32.48 34.70 35.53
C ARG A 106 -31.19 34.79 34.72
N GLN A 107 -30.47 35.92 34.76
CA GLN A 107 -29.18 36.09 34.10
C GLN A 107 -28.15 35.10 34.65
N ARG A 108 -28.11 34.93 35.98
CA ARG A 108 -27.25 33.96 36.65
C ARG A 108 -27.52 32.54 36.17
N GLN A 109 -28.78 32.10 36.18
CA GLN A 109 -29.17 30.75 35.73
C GLN A 109 -28.80 30.52 34.25
N ARG A 110 -28.99 31.53 33.39
CA ARG A 110 -28.58 31.46 31.98
C ARG A 110 -27.07 31.29 31.83
N ASN A 111 -26.28 32.03 32.61
CA ASN A 111 -24.83 31.94 32.61
C ASN A 111 -24.33 30.58 33.11
N GLU A 112 -24.92 30.06 34.19
CA GLU A 112 -24.63 28.73 34.71
C GLU A 112 -24.99 27.65 33.67
N ALA A 113 -26.14 27.74 33.02
CA ALA A 113 -26.54 26.81 31.96
C ALA A 113 -25.58 26.84 30.76
N THR A 114 -25.12 28.03 30.36
CA THR A 114 -24.14 28.21 29.27
C THR A 114 -22.80 27.61 29.64
N LYS A 115 -22.34 27.81 30.88
CA LYS A 115 -21.11 27.21 31.41
C LYS A 115 -21.19 25.68 31.41
N LEU A 116 -22.29 25.12 31.92
CA LEU A 116 -22.52 23.67 31.91
C LEU A 116 -22.59 23.10 30.49
N ALA A 117 -23.22 23.81 29.55
CA ALA A 117 -23.26 23.39 28.15
C ALA A 117 -21.85 23.37 27.53
N LYS A 118 -21.02 24.36 27.83
CA LYS A 118 -19.61 24.41 27.40
C LYS A 118 -18.80 23.26 27.99
N GLU A 119 -18.90 23.03 29.30
CA GLU A 119 -18.21 21.92 29.99
C GLU A 119 -18.63 20.56 29.42
N ARG A 120 -19.92 20.35 29.13
CA ARG A 120 -20.40 19.12 28.48
C ARG A 120 -19.80 18.94 27.09
N SER A 121 -19.79 20.01 26.29
CA SER A 121 -19.19 19.97 24.95
C SER A 121 -17.68 19.65 25.02
N GLU A 122 -16.95 20.26 25.95
CA GLU A 122 -15.51 19.98 26.14
C GLU A 122 -15.30 18.52 26.53
N LEU A 123 -16.05 18.02 27.50
CA LEU A 123 -15.98 16.63 27.97
C LEU A 123 -16.31 15.64 26.84
N ASP A 124 -17.31 15.92 26.01
CA ASP A 124 -17.64 15.05 24.86
C ASP A 124 -16.52 15.04 23.83
N THR A 125 -15.88 16.19 23.56
CA THR A 125 -14.70 16.23 22.67
C THR A 125 -13.50 15.50 23.25
N GLU A 126 -13.26 15.58 24.57
CA GLU A 126 -12.20 14.85 25.24
C GLU A 126 -12.45 13.34 25.22
N LYS A 127 -13.69 12.91 25.47
CA LYS A 127 -14.09 11.49 25.32
C LYS A 127 -13.85 10.97 23.92
N ALA A 128 -14.22 11.74 22.89
CA ALA A 128 -13.98 11.36 21.50
C ALA A 128 -12.48 11.19 21.22
N LYS A 129 -11.66 12.18 21.59
CA LYS A 129 -10.18 12.11 21.45
C LYS A 129 -9.58 10.95 22.23
N HIS A 130 -10.05 10.70 23.45
CA HIS A 130 -9.56 9.60 24.27
C HIS A 130 -9.92 8.25 23.65
N GLN A 131 -11.14 8.11 23.13
CA GLN A 131 -11.56 6.90 22.43
C GLN A 131 -10.73 6.66 21.17
N GLU A 132 -10.46 7.71 20.38
CA GLU A 132 -9.56 7.65 19.23
C GLU A 132 -8.14 7.20 19.64
N SER A 133 -7.59 7.77 20.71
CA SER A 133 -6.29 7.37 21.26
C SER A 133 -6.28 5.89 21.66
N ILE A 134 -7.31 5.41 22.38
CA ILE A 134 -7.42 4.00 22.76
C ILE A 134 -7.44 3.10 21.52
N THR A 135 -8.17 3.48 20.47
CA THR A 135 -8.22 2.68 19.24
C THR A 135 -6.87 2.67 18.52
N ALA A 136 -6.16 3.80 18.47
CA ALA A 136 -4.82 3.88 17.90
C ALA A 136 -3.83 3.03 18.70
N ASP A 137 -3.85 3.11 20.03
CA ASP A 137 -2.97 2.35 20.91
C ASP A 137 -3.23 0.84 20.78
N LYS A 138 -4.50 0.42 20.69
CA LYS A 138 -4.86 -0.99 20.44
C LYS A 138 -4.29 -1.51 19.12
N GLU A 139 -4.36 -0.71 18.06
CA GLU A 139 -3.81 -1.11 16.76
C GLU A 139 -2.27 -1.17 16.81
N GLN A 140 -1.61 -0.23 17.49
CA GLN A 140 -0.17 -0.28 17.69
C GLN A 140 0.27 -1.51 18.48
N ILE A 141 -0.42 -1.84 19.58
CA ILE A 141 -0.16 -3.05 20.37
C ILE A 141 -0.36 -4.30 19.52
N ARG A 142 -1.41 -4.33 18.68
CA ARG A 142 -1.68 -5.45 17.77
C ARG A 142 -0.54 -5.63 16.76
N VAL A 143 -0.13 -4.57 16.08
CA VAL A 143 0.98 -4.59 15.10
C VAL A 143 2.29 -5.02 15.77
N PHE A 144 2.56 -4.50 16.97
CA PHE A 144 3.74 -4.87 17.75
C PHE A 144 3.75 -6.37 18.10
N ASN A 145 2.66 -6.89 18.65
CA ASN A 145 2.53 -8.31 19.00
C ASN A 145 2.63 -9.22 17.78
N ARG A 146 1.98 -8.85 16.67
CA ARG A 146 2.07 -9.55 15.39
C ARG A 146 3.52 -9.63 14.90
N THR A 147 4.25 -8.53 14.98
CA THR A 147 5.65 -8.45 14.54
C THR A 147 6.56 -9.28 15.43
N GLN A 148 6.37 -9.24 16.76
CA GLN A 148 7.12 -10.10 17.69
C GLN A 148 6.89 -11.59 17.42
N LEU A 149 5.64 -12.00 17.22
CA LEU A 149 5.29 -13.39 16.94
C LEU A 149 5.92 -13.86 15.62
N ALA A 150 5.82 -13.05 14.56
CA ALA A 150 6.45 -13.34 13.28
C ALA A 150 7.98 -13.43 13.40
N ALA A 151 8.60 -12.58 14.22
CA ALA A 151 10.04 -12.63 14.49
C ALA A 151 10.46 -13.91 15.23
N GLU A 152 9.71 -14.35 16.24
CA GLU A 152 9.95 -15.61 16.96
C GLU A 152 9.90 -16.81 15.99
N ILE A 153 8.85 -16.86 15.16
CA ILE A 153 8.64 -17.93 14.19
C ILE A 153 9.72 -17.90 13.11
N ALA A 154 10.04 -16.72 12.57
CA ALA A 154 11.11 -16.50 11.60
C ALA A 154 12.45 -17.04 12.09
N VAL A 155 12.84 -16.71 13.33
CA VAL A 155 14.07 -17.21 13.95
C VAL A 155 14.02 -18.74 14.10
N SER A 156 12.90 -19.29 14.55
CA SER A 156 12.76 -20.75 14.75
C SER A 156 12.81 -21.56 13.44
N LYS A 157 12.36 -20.98 12.32
CA LYS A 157 12.25 -21.66 11.01
C LYS A 157 13.28 -21.22 9.99
N GLY A 158 14.12 -20.22 10.29
CA GLY A 158 15.11 -19.66 9.37
C GLY A 158 14.49 -18.92 8.18
N VAL A 159 13.36 -18.25 8.38
CA VAL A 159 12.58 -17.56 7.32
C VAL A 159 12.58 -16.05 7.57
N ASN A 160 12.35 -15.23 6.55
CA ASN A 160 12.27 -13.77 6.70
C ASN A 160 10.95 -13.33 7.36
N VAL A 161 11.02 -12.45 8.34
CA VAL A 161 9.86 -11.87 9.07
C VAL A 161 8.87 -11.21 8.11
N ASP A 162 9.35 -10.41 7.17
CA ASP A 162 8.50 -9.66 6.24
C ASP A 162 7.70 -10.60 5.34
N THR A 163 8.29 -11.73 4.95
CA THR A 163 7.58 -12.74 4.16
C THR A 163 6.47 -13.43 4.96
N ILE A 164 6.67 -13.67 6.26
CA ILE A 164 5.63 -14.22 7.14
C ILE A 164 4.51 -13.20 7.32
N LEU A 165 4.85 -11.93 7.59
CA LEU A 165 3.86 -10.87 7.79
C LEU A 165 3.02 -10.61 6.54
N ASN A 166 3.59 -10.68 5.34
CA ASN A 166 2.88 -10.41 4.09
C ASN A 166 2.02 -11.59 3.61
N LEU A 167 2.39 -12.83 3.93
CA LEU A 167 1.73 -14.05 3.45
C LEU A 167 0.76 -14.66 4.47
N ALA A 168 0.88 -14.34 5.76
CA ALA A 168 -0.05 -14.79 6.78
C ALA A 168 -1.43 -14.16 6.57
N LYS A 169 -2.47 -15.00 6.59
CA LYS A 169 -3.87 -14.58 6.41
C LYS A 169 -4.45 -13.92 7.65
N ASP A 170 -3.92 -14.24 8.82
CA ASP A 170 -4.34 -13.69 10.11
C ASP A 170 -3.13 -13.54 11.06
N ASP A 171 -3.36 -12.91 12.21
CA ASP A 171 -2.33 -12.65 13.22
C ASP A 171 -2.13 -13.85 14.18
N SER A 172 -2.68 -15.03 13.85
CA SER A 172 -2.54 -16.22 14.69
C SER A 172 -1.16 -16.86 14.52
N ARG A 173 -0.68 -17.47 15.62
CA ARG A 173 0.57 -18.24 15.61
C ARG A 173 0.53 -19.37 14.59
N GLU A 174 -0.60 -20.05 14.50
CA GLU A 174 -0.82 -21.20 13.61
C GLU A 174 -0.72 -20.80 12.13
N ALA A 175 -1.30 -19.68 11.72
CA ALA A 175 -1.20 -19.21 10.34
C ALA A 175 0.22 -18.75 9.99
N MET A 176 0.88 -18.02 10.89
CA MET A 176 2.27 -17.60 10.68
C MET A 176 3.23 -18.79 10.63
N GLU A 177 3.03 -19.80 11.48
CA GLU A 177 3.80 -21.05 11.45
C GLU A 177 3.53 -21.86 10.19
N ALA A 178 2.28 -21.92 9.71
CA ALA A 178 1.94 -22.61 8.46
C ALA A 178 2.68 -21.99 7.26
N VAL A 179 2.70 -20.65 7.16
CA VAL A 179 3.47 -19.93 6.15
C VAL A 179 4.96 -20.21 6.30
N ALA A 180 5.50 -20.10 7.52
CA ALA A 180 6.91 -20.35 7.77
C ALA A 180 7.32 -21.79 7.42
N ASN A 181 6.47 -22.78 7.68
CA ASN A 181 6.71 -24.18 7.33
C ASN A 181 6.67 -24.44 5.80
N VAL A 182 5.91 -23.64 5.04
CA VAL A 182 5.94 -23.70 3.57
C VAL A 182 7.24 -23.09 3.05
N LEU A 183 7.67 -21.97 3.63
CA LEU A 183 8.86 -21.25 3.22
C LEU A 183 10.18 -21.94 3.64
N SER A 184 10.18 -22.65 4.78
CA SER A 184 11.36 -23.36 5.29
C SER A 184 11.63 -24.67 4.56
N LYS A 185 10.69 -25.15 3.72
CA LYS A 185 10.91 -26.27 2.81
C LYS A 185 11.81 -25.83 1.67
N THR A 186 13.08 -25.63 2.01
CA THR A 186 14.16 -25.55 1.04
C THR A 186 14.13 -26.87 0.25
N PRO A 187 14.03 -26.87 -1.09
CA PRO A 187 14.31 -28.08 -1.84
C PRO A 187 15.72 -28.52 -1.46
N GLU A 188 15.88 -29.78 -1.05
CA GLU A 188 17.19 -30.37 -0.78
C GLU A 188 18.10 -29.99 -1.94
N LYS A 189 19.04 -29.08 -1.72
CA LYS A 189 20.11 -28.88 -2.68
C LYS A 189 20.76 -30.25 -2.79
N PRO A 190 20.84 -30.86 -3.99
CA PRO A 190 21.56 -32.11 -4.15
C PRO A 190 22.94 -31.89 -3.51
N PRO A 191 23.44 -32.84 -2.69
CA PRO A 191 24.68 -32.65 -1.97
C PRO A 191 25.74 -32.15 -2.94
N LEU A 192 26.40 -31.04 -2.58
CA LEU A 192 27.54 -30.52 -3.32
C LEU A 192 28.47 -31.70 -3.58
N LYS A 193 28.56 -32.13 -4.83
CA LYS A 193 29.58 -33.10 -5.23
C LYS A 193 30.90 -32.42 -4.89
N SER A 194 31.66 -33.01 -3.97
CA SER A 194 33.02 -32.59 -3.71
C SER A 194 33.74 -32.52 -5.05
N ASP A 195 34.25 -31.35 -5.37
CA ASP A 195 35.06 -31.13 -6.56
C ASP A 195 36.36 -31.90 -6.33
N ASP A 196 36.46 -33.11 -6.90
CA ASP A 196 37.66 -33.92 -6.90
C ASP A 196 38.73 -33.12 -7.66
N GLY A 197 39.49 -32.31 -6.93
CA GLY A 197 40.38 -31.21 -7.36
C GLY A 197 41.38 -31.53 -8.46
N THR A 198 40.88 -31.88 -9.63
CA THR A 198 41.62 -32.19 -10.83
C THR A 198 41.38 -31.05 -11.78
N THR A 199 42.05 -29.93 -11.50
CA THR A 199 42.11 -28.76 -12.38
C THR A 199 42.79 -29.15 -13.70
N LEU A 200 42.00 -29.69 -14.62
CA LEU A 200 42.38 -30.00 -16.01
C LEU A 200 42.23 -28.73 -16.87
N GLY A 201 43.00 -27.69 -16.56
CA GLY A 201 43.01 -26.43 -17.29
C GLY A 201 44.43 -25.94 -17.57
N GLY A 202 44.89 -26.15 -18.81
CA GLY A 202 46.18 -25.67 -19.32
C GLY A 202 46.94 -26.76 -20.05
N GLY A 203 47.28 -26.53 -21.32
CA GLY A 203 47.80 -27.53 -22.26
C GLY A 203 48.95 -28.37 -21.70
N ALA A 204 48.65 -29.62 -21.35
CA ALA A 204 49.65 -30.59 -20.95
C ALA A 204 50.46 -30.99 -22.19
N SER A 205 51.80 -30.99 -22.08
CA SER A 205 52.66 -31.46 -23.17
C SER A 205 52.40 -32.95 -23.47
N PHE A 206 52.69 -33.40 -24.69
CA PHE A 206 52.53 -34.82 -25.06
C PHE A 206 53.21 -35.77 -24.07
N GLU A 207 54.35 -35.37 -23.50
CA GLU A 207 55.10 -36.13 -22.50
C GLU A 207 54.31 -36.28 -21.19
N GLN A 208 53.63 -35.22 -20.73
CA GLN A 208 52.78 -35.27 -19.54
C GLN A 208 51.55 -36.16 -19.75
N ILE A 209 50.97 -36.15 -20.95
CA ILE A 209 49.84 -37.02 -21.31
C ILE A 209 50.29 -38.49 -21.38
N ARG A 210 51.48 -38.75 -21.94
CA ARG A 210 52.08 -40.09 -21.97
C ARG A 210 52.37 -40.62 -20.56
N ASP A 211 52.99 -39.80 -19.71
CA ASP A 211 53.36 -40.21 -18.36
C ASP A 211 52.11 -40.41 -17.47
N ALA A 212 51.04 -39.65 -17.69
CA ALA A 212 49.74 -39.87 -17.06
C ALA A 212 49.09 -41.19 -17.52
N MET A 213 49.20 -41.55 -18.81
CA MET A 213 48.73 -42.83 -19.33
C MET A 213 49.50 -44.01 -18.72
N ILE A 214 50.81 -43.88 -18.55
CA ILE A 214 51.64 -44.92 -17.89
C ILE A 214 51.24 -45.11 -16.42
N LYS A 215 50.96 -44.01 -15.69
CA LYS A 215 50.58 -44.07 -14.27
C LYS A 215 49.15 -44.57 -14.05
N HIS A 216 48.24 -44.30 -14.98
CA HIS A 216 46.82 -44.65 -14.88
C HIS A 216 46.29 -45.27 -16.18
N PRO A 217 46.73 -46.49 -16.54
CA PRO A 217 46.39 -47.12 -17.82
C PRO A 217 44.91 -47.48 -17.95
N SER A 218 44.19 -47.61 -16.84
CA SER A 218 42.77 -47.98 -16.79
C SER A 218 41.81 -46.78 -16.85
N ASN A 219 42.33 -45.55 -16.97
CA ASN A 219 41.50 -44.36 -17.02
C ASN A 219 41.19 -43.98 -18.48
N ASP A 220 39.95 -44.22 -18.89
CA ASP A 220 39.46 -43.99 -20.26
C ASP A 220 39.65 -42.53 -20.73
N ALA A 221 39.56 -41.54 -19.83
CA ALA A 221 39.73 -40.14 -20.19
C ALA A 221 41.18 -39.80 -20.55
N ILE A 222 42.15 -40.43 -19.87
CA ILE A 222 43.58 -40.24 -20.13
C ILE A 222 43.97 -40.98 -21.42
N MET A 223 43.41 -42.17 -21.65
CA MET A 223 43.67 -42.95 -22.86
C MET A 223 43.15 -42.24 -24.12
N LYS A 224 41.95 -41.66 -24.08
CA LYS A 224 41.42 -40.85 -25.20
C LYS A 224 42.33 -39.67 -25.54
N ARG A 225 42.78 -38.92 -24.54
CA ARG A 225 43.72 -37.80 -24.75
C ARG A 225 45.07 -38.23 -25.29
N TYR A 226 45.59 -39.39 -24.87
CA TYR A 226 46.83 -39.93 -25.43
C TYR A 226 46.69 -40.26 -26.91
N ILE A 227 45.55 -40.84 -27.32
CA ILE A 227 45.26 -41.14 -28.72
C ILE A 227 45.16 -39.84 -29.54
N GLU A 228 44.43 -38.83 -29.05
CA GLU A 228 44.30 -37.53 -29.70
C GLU A 228 45.64 -36.80 -29.84
N ALA A 229 46.43 -36.73 -28.76
CA ALA A 229 47.73 -36.07 -28.75
C ALA A 229 48.76 -36.80 -29.64
N LYS A 230 48.66 -38.14 -29.75
CA LYS A 230 49.48 -38.93 -30.67
C LYS A 230 49.12 -38.63 -32.13
N ALA A 231 47.82 -38.56 -32.44
CA ALA A 231 47.34 -38.24 -33.77
C ALA A 231 47.74 -36.82 -34.22
N GLU A 232 47.72 -35.82 -33.32
CA GLU A 232 48.20 -34.47 -33.63
C GLU A 232 49.72 -34.43 -33.85
N ARG A 233 50.50 -35.17 -33.07
CA ARG A 233 51.96 -35.24 -33.25
C ARG A 233 52.33 -35.87 -34.59
N ASP A 234 51.62 -36.92 -34.99
CA ASP A 234 51.86 -37.62 -36.25
C ASP A 234 51.42 -36.79 -37.47
N LYS A 235 50.45 -35.86 -37.31
CA LYS A 235 50.08 -34.87 -38.36
C LYS A 235 51.11 -33.76 -38.55
N ASN A 236 51.89 -33.45 -37.52
CA ASN A 236 52.92 -32.40 -37.54
C ASN A 236 54.32 -32.93 -37.91
N ARG A 237 54.41 -34.17 -38.40
CA ARG A 237 55.64 -34.82 -38.91
C ARG A 237 55.52 -35.05 -40.40
#